data_AF-A0A9P6F5L2-F1
#
_entry.id   AF-A0A9P6F5L2-F1
#
_cell.length_a   1.000
_cell.length_b   1.000
_cell.length_c   1.000
_cell.angle_alpha   90.00
_cell.angle_beta   90.00
_cell.angle_gamma   90.00
#
_symmetry.space_group_name_H-M   'P 1'
#
loop_
_entity.id
_entity.type
_entity.pdbx_description
1 polymer ?
#
loop_
_entity_poly.entity_id
_entity_poly.type
_entity_poly.pdbx_seq_one_letter_code
_entity_poly.pdbx_strand_id
1 'polypeptide(L)'
;MSTLCHPSSLRGLCTSSSSLAGRSVTRKYLSTTAAKRPMMTTTPLSLTGGSWSTSSTSHFLNPYQQQQQRGIRSVGKTQGRVMILGSGWGGFKLLRDMDKNAYQVVAVSPRNHFLFTPLLASTSVGTLEFRCITEPVRGYTRNVEYHQAWCDTVNFEKSKVDCTLNLSTVPATHITDPVTHTLQQITSNQKNQLSLNYDHLIIAVGSYSNTFNIPGVKEHAFFLKEVSDARKIRSRVLECFERAEMSRSDEERNGLLHFAVVGGGPTGVEFSSELHDFIREDCSRLFPGLMNHVTLAVYDVAPTILANFDKSLSEYCMTKFKRSGIEVRTGTVVERVEDGKLVLKDGKQVPFGCLVWSTGLTENPMTASLENRVLKSKSKRIMTDPYLRVLDNEGKVIPNVYAVGDCATIKDHELPQTAQVANQQAIYLRKALNKLAKQPEKSFTDVTAPFSFKNLGSMAYIGNWEAVVDMTKINENAKESGTLAWVFWRSSYLTMSVSMRNKMIIPMYWLMTWVFGRDVSSFQEYDRRKRLMNAEREG
;
A
#
# COMPACT_ATOMS: atom_id res chain seq x y z
N MET A 1 -3.01 53.20 52.22
CA MET A 1 -3.90 54.31 51.80
C MET A 1 -5.09 53.71 51.06
N SER A 2 -6.31 54.07 51.48
CA SER A 2 -7.51 54.29 50.66
C SER A 2 -7.85 53.32 49.50
N THR A 3 -8.81 52.41 49.74
CA THR A 3 -10.18 52.37 49.11
C THR A 3 -10.37 52.71 47.62
N LEU A 4 -11.33 52.13 46.85
CA LEU A 4 -12.19 50.92 46.88
C LEU A 4 -13.09 51.00 45.59
N CYS A 5 -14.05 50.08 45.42
CA CYS A 5 -15.27 50.21 44.57
C CYS A 5 -15.16 50.13 43.02
N HIS A 6 -15.58 48.98 42.50
CA HIS A 6 -16.50 48.82 41.34
C HIS A 6 -17.89 49.47 41.62
N PRO A 7 -18.87 49.47 40.69
CA PRO A 7 -18.84 49.44 39.21
C PRO A 7 -19.82 50.50 38.60
N SER A 8 -20.09 50.46 37.28
CA SER A 8 -21.45 50.44 36.67
C SER A 8 -21.45 50.91 35.19
N SER A 9 -22.62 50.89 34.55
CA SER A 9 -22.83 51.03 33.09
C SER A 9 -23.54 52.33 32.70
N LEU A 10 -23.39 52.80 31.46
CA LEU A 10 -24.53 53.02 30.52
C LEU A 10 -24.10 53.47 29.09
N ARG A 11 -25.12 53.65 28.22
CA ARG A 11 -25.10 53.73 26.74
C ARG A 11 -24.95 55.16 26.19
N GLY A 12 -24.46 55.29 24.94
CA GLY A 12 -24.63 56.43 24.02
C GLY A 12 -23.62 56.33 22.86
N LEU A 13 -23.97 56.28 21.56
CA LEU A 13 -24.76 57.21 20.71
C LEU A 13 -24.16 58.63 20.74
N CYS A 14 -23.82 59.28 19.61
CA CYS A 14 -24.02 59.00 18.17
C CYS A 14 -22.84 59.63 17.36
N THR A 15 -22.69 59.56 16.03
CA THR A 15 -23.65 59.27 14.93
C THR A 15 -22.94 58.36 13.87
N SER A 16 -23.03 58.41 12.51
CA SER A 16 -23.73 59.23 11.49
C SER A 16 -23.82 58.48 10.14
N SER A 17 -24.89 58.74 9.38
CA SER A 17 -25.07 58.69 7.89
C SER A 17 -24.48 57.57 7.02
N SER A 18 -25.21 56.98 6.05
CA SER A 18 -26.63 57.15 5.69
C SER A 18 -27.09 56.15 4.61
N SER A 19 -28.31 55.59 4.81
CA SER A 19 -29.41 55.42 3.82
C SER A 19 -29.17 54.63 2.50
N LEU A 20 -30.18 54.13 1.75
CA LEU A 20 -31.65 54.13 1.90
C LEU A 20 -32.26 52.93 1.13
N ALA A 21 -33.42 52.42 1.60
CA ALA A 21 -34.37 51.52 0.90
C ALA A 21 -33.88 50.10 0.48
N GLY A 22 -34.65 49.01 0.58
CA GLY A 22 -35.86 48.77 1.37
C GLY A 22 -37.15 48.46 0.58
N ARG A 23 -37.59 47.19 0.60
CA ARG A 23 -39.01 46.78 0.73
C ARG A 23 -39.13 45.28 1.01
N SER A 24 -40.14 44.91 1.79
CA SER A 24 -40.64 43.54 1.97
C SER A 24 -41.95 43.36 1.20
N VAL A 25 -42.46 42.12 1.11
CA VAL A 25 -43.90 41.81 1.29
C VAL A 25 -44.05 40.30 1.56
N THR A 26 -45.22 39.88 2.04
CA THR A 26 -45.43 38.69 2.84
C THR A 26 -46.05 37.46 2.14
N ARG A 27 -45.71 36.31 2.72
CA ARG A 27 -46.44 35.03 2.73
C ARG A 27 -47.97 35.17 2.62
N LYS A 28 -48.61 34.36 1.77
CA LYS A 28 -50.04 34.00 1.89
C LYS A 28 -50.28 32.54 1.50
N TYR A 29 -51.13 31.87 2.28
CA TYR A 29 -51.77 30.59 1.95
C TYR A 29 -53.13 30.88 1.31
N LEU A 30 -53.58 30.01 0.39
CA LEU A 30 -54.97 29.53 0.27
C LEU A 30 -55.03 28.34 -0.71
N SER A 31 -56.21 27.74 -0.90
CA SER A 31 -56.33 26.28 -1.04
C SER A 31 -57.08 25.76 -2.29
N THR A 32 -57.07 24.43 -2.41
CA THR A 32 -58.13 23.58 -3.01
C THR A 32 -58.50 23.75 -4.49
N THR A 33 -58.16 22.73 -5.28
CA THR A 33 -59.18 21.91 -5.97
C THR A 33 -58.62 20.50 -6.24
N ALA A 34 -59.48 19.53 -6.55
CA ALA A 34 -59.11 18.11 -6.63
C ALA A 34 -59.44 17.50 -8.00
N ALA A 35 -58.64 16.51 -8.41
CA ALA A 35 -58.93 15.59 -9.52
C ALA A 35 -58.80 14.15 -9.02
N LYS A 36 -59.65 13.24 -9.53
CA LYS A 36 -59.81 11.86 -9.01
C LYS A 36 -59.00 10.84 -9.81
N ARG A 37 -58.74 9.69 -9.18
CA ARG A 37 -58.31 8.44 -9.84
C ARG A 37 -59.36 7.96 -10.86
N PRO A 38 -59.01 7.00 -11.72
CA PRO A 38 -59.52 5.65 -11.43
C PRO A 38 -58.42 4.56 -11.36
N MET A 39 -58.79 3.43 -10.77
CA MET A 39 -58.06 2.16 -10.70
C MET A 39 -59.12 1.03 -10.70
N MET A 40 -58.72 -0.19 -11.12
CA MET A 40 -59.51 -1.43 -11.31
C MET A 40 -60.11 -1.54 -12.72
N THR A 41 -59.79 -2.62 -13.45
CA THR A 41 -60.34 -3.95 -13.14
C THR A 41 -59.38 -5.10 -13.48
N THR A 42 -59.55 -6.22 -12.78
CA THR A 42 -58.86 -7.50 -13.04
C THR A 42 -59.85 -8.54 -13.56
N THR A 43 -59.62 -9.09 -14.74
CA THR A 43 -60.29 -10.30 -15.24
C THR A 43 -59.29 -11.14 -16.04
N PRO A 44 -59.23 -12.47 -15.85
CA PRO A 44 -58.31 -13.35 -16.57
C PRO A 44 -58.96 -13.92 -17.84
N LEU A 45 -58.19 -14.17 -18.91
CA LEU A 45 -58.60 -15.14 -19.93
C LEU A 45 -57.44 -15.73 -20.76
N SER A 46 -57.60 -17.03 -21.05
CA SER A 46 -57.11 -17.79 -22.22
C SER A 46 -55.69 -17.60 -22.76
N LEU A 47 -54.92 -18.68 -22.68
CA LEU A 47 -53.81 -18.98 -23.59
C LEU A 47 -54.31 -19.12 -25.04
N THR A 48 -53.79 -18.29 -25.94
CA THR A 48 -53.56 -18.64 -27.36
C THR A 48 -52.11 -18.25 -27.66
N GLY A 49 -51.31 -19.04 -28.37
CA GLY A 49 -51.60 -19.65 -29.68
C GLY A 49 -50.75 -19.03 -30.79
N GLY A 50 -49.88 -18.07 -30.48
CA GLY A 50 -48.98 -17.41 -31.43
C GLY A 50 -47.69 -18.19 -31.71
N SER A 51 -47.66 -18.93 -32.83
CA SER A 51 -46.43 -19.53 -33.37
C SER A 51 -45.45 -18.47 -33.85
N TRP A 52 -44.27 -18.36 -33.24
CA TRP A 52 -43.14 -17.61 -33.77
C TRP A 52 -42.06 -18.57 -34.27
N SER A 53 -41.60 -18.35 -35.50
CA SER A 53 -40.75 -19.27 -36.25
C SER A 53 -39.32 -19.36 -35.68
N THR A 54 -38.81 -20.59 -35.58
CA THR A 54 -37.43 -20.86 -35.20
C THR A 54 -36.49 -20.50 -36.35
N SER A 55 -35.82 -19.34 -36.27
CA SER A 55 -34.75 -18.96 -37.20
C SER A 55 -33.54 -18.39 -36.46
N SER A 56 -32.36 -18.93 -36.76
CA SER A 56 -31.05 -18.57 -36.20
C SER A 56 -30.93 -18.62 -34.66
N THR A 57 -30.49 -19.78 -34.14
CA THR A 57 -29.79 -19.85 -32.85
C THR A 57 -28.42 -19.20 -32.99
N SER A 58 -28.36 -17.87 -32.85
CA SER A 58 -27.09 -17.16 -32.67
C SER A 58 -26.52 -17.55 -31.31
N HIS A 59 -25.45 -18.36 -31.31
CA HIS A 59 -24.73 -18.68 -30.08
C HIS A 59 -24.16 -17.40 -29.47
N PHE A 60 -24.77 -16.93 -28.38
CA PHE A 60 -24.21 -15.89 -27.51
C PHE A 60 -22.97 -16.44 -26.80
N LEU A 61 -21.85 -16.51 -27.54
CA LEU A 61 -20.56 -16.94 -27.04
C LEU A 61 -20.14 -16.04 -25.88
N ASN A 62 -19.87 -16.68 -24.73
CA ASN A 62 -19.45 -16.01 -23.51
C ASN A 62 -18.22 -15.11 -23.80
N PRO A 63 -18.23 -13.82 -23.40
CA PRO A 63 -17.08 -12.93 -23.57
C PRO A 63 -15.76 -13.48 -23.01
N TYR A 64 -15.80 -14.33 -21.98
CA TYR A 64 -14.63 -15.04 -21.45
C TYR A 64 -14.06 -16.11 -22.40
N GLN A 65 -14.91 -16.81 -23.17
CA GLN A 65 -14.43 -17.83 -24.13
C GLN A 65 -13.81 -17.16 -25.37
N GLN A 66 -14.34 -16.02 -25.81
CA GLN A 66 -13.69 -15.19 -26.85
C GLN A 66 -12.33 -14.62 -26.41
N GLN A 67 -12.01 -14.60 -25.11
CA GLN A 67 -10.67 -14.21 -24.63
C GLN A 67 -9.62 -15.31 -24.79
N GLN A 68 -10.00 -16.60 -24.74
CA GLN A 68 -9.04 -17.71 -24.84
C GLN A 68 -8.70 -18.08 -26.29
N GLN A 69 -9.67 -17.98 -27.22
CA GLN A 69 -9.45 -18.32 -28.63
C GLN A 69 -8.78 -17.21 -29.44
N ARG A 70 -8.58 -16.01 -28.88
CA ARG A 70 -7.77 -14.95 -29.52
C ARG A 70 -6.30 -15.18 -29.25
N GLY A 71 -5.73 -16.13 -30.00
CA GLY A 71 -4.29 -16.27 -30.16
C GLY A 71 -3.64 -14.94 -30.55
N ILE A 72 -2.35 -14.80 -30.22
CA ILE A 72 -1.57 -13.59 -30.41
C ILE A 72 -1.76 -13.08 -31.84
N ARG A 73 -2.34 -11.87 -32.00
CA ARG A 73 -2.35 -11.18 -33.29
C ARG A 73 -0.90 -11.07 -33.76
N SER A 74 -0.64 -11.41 -35.02
CA SER A 74 0.63 -11.06 -35.69
C SER A 74 0.72 -9.53 -35.80
N VAL A 75 1.29 -8.87 -34.78
CA VAL A 75 1.34 -7.41 -34.70
C VAL A 75 2.43 -6.90 -35.64
N GLY A 76 2.03 -6.43 -36.82
CA GLY A 76 2.96 -5.80 -37.76
C GLY A 76 3.60 -4.53 -37.19
N LYS A 77 4.90 -4.35 -37.44
CA LYS A 77 5.71 -3.17 -37.03
C LYS A 77 5.67 -2.84 -35.53
N THR A 78 5.69 -3.84 -34.64
CA THR A 78 6.11 -3.60 -33.25
C THR A 78 7.57 -3.24 -33.17
N GLN A 79 7.89 -2.27 -32.31
CA GLN A 79 9.25 -1.86 -31.91
C GLN A 79 9.81 -2.83 -30.86
N GLY A 80 9.59 -4.13 -31.06
CA GLY A 80 9.97 -5.20 -30.13
C GLY A 80 9.06 -5.36 -28.90
N ARG A 81 9.58 -6.14 -27.96
CA ARG A 81 8.97 -6.58 -26.70
C ARG A 81 9.57 -5.82 -25.51
N VAL A 82 8.72 -5.16 -24.74
CA VAL A 82 9.09 -4.52 -23.48
C VAL A 82 8.69 -5.44 -22.32
N MET A 83 9.70 -6.00 -21.65
CA MET A 83 9.53 -6.82 -20.45
C MET A 83 9.60 -5.94 -19.19
N ILE A 84 8.60 -6.05 -18.32
CA ILE A 84 8.50 -5.32 -17.05
C ILE A 84 8.58 -6.32 -15.91
N LEU A 85 9.61 -6.21 -15.06
CA LEU A 85 9.77 -7.04 -13.86
C LEU A 85 9.17 -6.32 -12.64
N GLY A 86 8.11 -6.89 -12.07
CA GLY A 86 7.43 -6.41 -10.87
C GLY A 86 6.12 -5.65 -11.11
N SER A 87 5.11 -5.91 -10.27
CA SER A 87 3.78 -5.26 -10.28
C SER A 87 3.65 -4.14 -9.24
N GLY A 88 4.76 -3.48 -8.90
CA GLY A 88 4.80 -2.33 -7.96
C GLY A 88 4.42 -0.99 -8.60
N TRP A 89 4.62 0.10 -7.84
CA TRP A 89 4.30 1.47 -8.25
C TRP A 89 4.91 1.91 -9.60
N GLY A 90 6.12 1.44 -9.93
CA GLY A 90 6.75 1.67 -11.23
C GLY A 90 6.18 0.76 -12.32
N GLY A 91 6.29 -0.57 -12.14
CA GLY A 91 5.92 -1.55 -13.15
C GLY A 91 4.43 -1.54 -13.52
N PHE A 92 3.52 -1.37 -12.54
CA PHE A 92 2.09 -1.27 -12.84
C PHE A 92 1.75 0.03 -13.60
N LYS A 93 2.45 1.13 -13.29
CA LYS A 93 2.29 2.41 -14.00
C LYS A 93 2.75 2.31 -15.46
N LEU A 94 3.84 1.57 -15.71
CA LEU A 94 4.34 1.27 -17.05
C LEU A 94 3.39 0.35 -17.84
N LEU A 95 3.04 -0.83 -17.30
CA LEU A 95 2.19 -1.80 -18.01
C LEU A 95 0.82 -1.21 -18.35
N ARG A 96 0.29 -0.31 -17.51
CA ARG A 96 -0.97 0.40 -17.74
C ARG A 96 -0.85 1.50 -18.81
N ASP A 97 0.20 2.33 -18.77
CA ASP A 97 0.26 3.59 -19.54
C ASP A 97 1.22 3.58 -20.77
N MET A 98 2.01 2.54 -21.05
CA MET A 98 2.78 2.42 -22.31
C MET A 98 1.88 2.15 -23.54
N ASP A 99 2.38 2.37 -24.76
CA ASP A 99 1.63 2.13 -26.01
C ASP A 99 1.72 0.67 -26.48
N LYS A 100 0.56 -0.03 -26.51
CA LYS A 100 0.42 -1.45 -26.89
C LYS A 100 0.28 -1.67 -28.41
N ASN A 101 0.19 -0.60 -29.19
CA ASN A 101 0.28 -0.71 -30.66
C ASN A 101 1.74 -0.62 -31.11
N ALA A 102 2.59 0.04 -30.31
CA ALA A 102 4.03 0.14 -30.54
C ALA A 102 4.81 -1.08 -30.06
N TYR A 103 4.49 -1.64 -28.88
CA TYR A 103 5.28 -2.68 -28.23
C TYR A 103 4.44 -3.89 -27.80
N GLN A 104 5.02 -5.10 -27.87
CA GLN A 104 4.50 -6.23 -27.08
C GLN A 104 4.86 -5.99 -25.61
N VAL A 105 3.87 -5.69 -24.76
CA VAL A 105 4.09 -5.45 -23.34
C VAL A 105 3.93 -6.74 -22.55
N VAL A 106 5.01 -7.20 -21.94
CA VAL A 106 5.06 -8.41 -21.10
C VAL A 106 5.36 -8.00 -19.66
N ALA A 107 4.58 -8.49 -18.70
CA ALA A 107 4.82 -8.30 -17.27
C ALA A 107 5.14 -9.62 -16.60
N VAL A 108 6.21 -9.66 -15.81
CA VAL A 108 6.60 -10.79 -14.95
C VAL A 108 6.58 -10.31 -13.51
N SER A 109 5.77 -10.96 -12.66
CA SER A 109 5.79 -10.67 -11.23
C SER A 109 5.17 -11.82 -10.44
N PRO A 110 5.73 -12.21 -9.27
CA PRO A 110 5.13 -13.25 -8.43
C PRO A 110 3.79 -12.81 -7.86
N ARG A 111 3.55 -11.50 -7.72
CA ARG A 111 2.30 -10.91 -7.21
C ARG A 111 1.37 -10.51 -8.35
N ASN A 112 0.21 -11.16 -8.41
CA ASN A 112 -0.82 -10.99 -9.45
C ASN A 112 -1.63 -9.68 -9.38
N HIS A 113 -1.29 -8.78 -8.46
CA HIS A 113 -1.93 -7.50 -8.26
C HIS A 113 -0.90 -6.39 -7.99
N PHE A 114 -1.28 -5.16 -8.29
CA PHE A 114 -0.68 -3.96 -7.72
C PHE A 114 -1.24 -3.69 -6.32
N LEU A 115 -0.42 -3.05 -5.47
CA LEU A 115 -0.75 -2.68 -4.10
C LEU A 115 -0.56 -1.18 -3.89
N PHE A 116 -1.64 -0.50 -3.51
CA PHE A 116 -1.67 0.91 -3.12
C PHE A 116 -1.16 1.07 -1.68
N THR A 117 0.16 0.93 -1.52
CA THR A 117 0.84 0.86 -0.22
C THR A 117 0.52 1.97 0.81
N PRO A 118 0.19 3.23 0.46
CA PRO A 118 -0.13 4.26 1.47
C PRO A 118 -1.41 4.02 2.29
N LEU A 119 -2.25 3.06 1.89
CA LEU A 119 -3.45 2.67 2.66
C LEU A 119 -3.31 1.26 3.27
N LEU A 120 -2.09 0.69 3.31
CA LEU A 120 -1.84 -0.64 3.85
C LEU A 120 -2.08 -0.69 5.37
N ALA A 121 -1.67 0.34 6.11
CA ALA A 121 -1.92 0.48 7.55
C ALA A 121 -3.42 0.34 7.89
N SER A 122 -4.28 1.08 7.18
CA SER A 122 -5.75 1.01 7.32
C SER A 122 -6.33 -0.40 7.13
N THR A 123 -5.67 -1.27 6.36
CA THR A 123 -6.14 -2.65 6.17
C THR A 123 -5.69 -3.62 7.27
N SER A 124 -4.64 -3.28 8.02
CA SER A 124 -4.13 -4.12 9.12
C SER A 124 -5.02 -4.12 10.37
N VAL A 125 -6.01 -3.22 10.43
CA VAL A 125 -6.99 -3.09 11.53
C VAL A 125 -8.45 -3.14 11.06
N GLY A 126 -8.70 -3.23 9.74
CA GLY A 126 -10.05 -3.29 9.18
C GLY A 126 -10.70 -1.93 8.84
N THR A 127 -10.03 -0.79 9.03
CA THR A 127 -10.51 0.53 8.58
C THR A 127 -10.81 0.56 7.07
N LEU A 128 -10.08 -0.24 6.29
CA LEU A 128 -10.35 -0.59 4.89
C LEU A 128 -10.20 -2.11 4.70
N GLU A 129 -10.94 -2.70 3.75
CA GLU A 129 -10.71 -4.10 3.34
C GLU A 129 -9.58 -4.20 2.30
N PHE A 130 -8.85 -5.30 2.30
CA PHE A 130 -7.65 -5.51 1.47
C PHE A 130 -7.88 -5.29 -0.03
N ARG A 131 -9.04 -5.67 -0.58
CA ARG A 131 -9.36 -5.51 -2.02
C ARG A 131 -9.65 -4.06 -2.40
N CYS A 132 -9.73 -3.14 -1.44
CA CYS A 132 -9.87 -1.68 -1.66
C CYS A 132 -8.55 -1.03 -2.04
N ILE A 133 -7.41 -1.66 -1.70
CA ILE A 133 -6.07 -1.15 -1.96
C ILE A 133 -5.32 -1.96 -3.03
N THR A 134 -5.93 -2.98 -3.62
CA THR A 134 -5.35 -3.80 -4.69
C THR A 134 -6.00 -3.59 -6.04
N GLU A 135 -5.24 -3.77 -7.12
CA GLU A 135 -5.75 -3.90 -8.50
C GLU A 135 -5.13 -5.12 -9.18
N PRO A 136 -5.90 -6.02 -9.83
CA PRO A 136 -5.33 -7.17 -10.52
C PRO A 136 -4.43 -6.72 -11.68
N VAL A 137 -3.34 -7.44 -11.95
CA VAL A 137 -2.51 -7.21 -13.14
C VAL A 137 -3.19 -7.82 -14.38
N ARG A 138 -3.69 -9.06 -14.25
CA ARG A 138 -4.36 -9.77 -15.34
C ARG A 138 -5.70 -9.09 -15.67
N GLY A 139 -5.87 -8.68 -16.92
CA GLY A 139 -7.13 -8.12 -17.43
C GLY A 139 -7.35 -6.62 -17.21
N TYR A 140 -6.57 -5.95 -16.36
CA TYR A 140 -6.72 -4.50 -16.10
C TYR A 140 -6.49 -3.63 -17.35
N THR A 141 -5.64 -4.07 -18.26
CA THR A 141 -5.44 -3.42 -19.56
C THR A 141 -5.32 -4.49 -20.64
N ARG A 142 -5.98 -4.27 -21.78
CA ARG A 142 -5.94 -5.17 -22.94
C ARG A 142 -4.54 -5.16 -23.58
N ASN A 143 -4.19 -6.22 -24.27
CA ASN A 143 -2.93 -6.38 -25.00
C ASN A 143 -1.67 -6.29 -24.10
N VAL A 144 -1.77 -6.81 -22.87
CA VAL A 144 -0.64 -7.01 -21.96
C VAL A 144 -0.55 -8.49 -21.61
N GLU A 145 0.61 -9.09 -21.83
CA GLU A 145 0.92 -10.46 -21.42
C GLU A 145 1.39 -10.45 -19.96
N TYR A 146 0.97 -11.44 -19.16
CA TYR A 146 1.30 -11.48 -17.72
C TYR A 146 1.60 -12.90 -17.23
N HIS A 147 2.82 -13.09 -16.73
CA HIS A 147 3.31 -14.30 -16.10
C HIS A 147 3.39 -14.11 -14.57
N GLN A 148 2.72 -15.00 -13.83
CA GLN A 148 2.82 -15.05 -12.37
C GLN A 148 4.04 -15.89 -11.99
N ALA A 149 5.21 -15.26 -11.97
CA ALA A 149 6.50 -15.91 -11.79
C ALA A 149 7.49 -15.02 -11.05
N TRP A 150 8.40 -15.65 -10.30
CA TRP A 150 9.64 -15.04 -9.86
C TRP A 150 10.55 -14.84 -11.09
N CYS A 151 11.37 -13.80 -11.05
CA CYS A 151 12.49 -13.62 -11.97
C CYS A 151 13.73 -14.03 -11.17
N ASP A 152 14.47 -15.02 -11.64
CA ASP A 152 15.54 -15.64 -10.87
C ASP A 152 16.91 -15.08 -11.32
N THR A 153 17.10 -14.95 -12.64
CA THR A 153 18.28 -14.34 -13.27
C THR A 153 17.90 -13.55 -14.53
N VAL A 154 18.77 -12.61 -14.91
CA VAL A 154 18.73 -11.93 -16.21
C VAL A 154 20.11 -12.02 -16.83
N ASN A 155 20.19 -12.44 -18.09
CA ASN A 155 21.40 -12.36 -18.89
C ASN A 155 21.26 -11.21 -19.90
N PHE A 156 22.01 -10.13 -19.68
CA PHE A 156 21.92 -8.91 -20.48
C PHE A 156 22.48 -9.09 -21.91
N GLU A 157 23.50 -9.93 -22.10
CA GLU A 157 24.13 -10.18 -23.41
C GLU A 157 23.20 -10.93 -24.37
N LYS A 158 22.39 -11.85 -23.84
CA LYS A 158 21.44 -12.69 -24.60
C LYS A 158 20.02 -12.12 -24.58
N SER A 159 19.84 -10.92 -24.03
CA SER A 159 18.54 -10.26 -23.80
C SER A 159 17.46 -11.19 -23.26
N LYS A 160 17.80 -11.94 -22.20
CA LYS A 160 17.02 -13.09 -21.70
C LYS A 160 16.79 -12.99 -20.19
N VAL A 161 15.57 -13.30 -19.77
CA VAL A 161 15.16 -13.44 -18.36
C VAL A 161 14.76 -14.89 -18.13
N ASP A 162 15.23 -15.49 -17.04
CA ASP A 162 14.81 -16.82 -16.60
C ASP A 162 13.99 -16.72 -15.31
N CYS A 163 12.84 -17.41 -15.32
CA CYS A 163 11.77 -17.24 -14.35
C CYS A 163 11.27 -18.58 -13.80
N THR A 164 10.90 -18.63 -12.53
CA THR A 164 10.21 -19.77 -11.91
C THR A 164 8.76 -19.43 -11.60
N LEU A 165 7.82 -20.26 -12.06
CA LEU A 165 6.38 -20.02 -11.89
C LEU A 165 5.96 -19.93 -10.42
N ASN A 166 5.36 -18.80 -10.02
CA ASN A 166 4.81 -18.59 -8.68
C ASN A 166 3.34 -19.04 -8.63
N LEU A 167 3.10 -20.30 -9.03
CA LEU A 167 1.79 -20.93 -9.04
C LEU A 167 1.79 -22.07 -8.02
N SER A 168 0.96 -21.95 -6.98
CA SER A 168 0.84 -22.98 -5.96
C SER A 168 0.31 -24.29 -6.57
N THR A 169 1.14 -25.34 -6.57
CA THR A 169 0.69 -26.72 -6.78
C THR A 169 -0.01 -27.22 -5.52
N VAL A 170 -1.25 -26.77 -5.33
CA VAL A 170 -2.18 -27.17 -4.25
C VAL A 170 -2.56 -28.65 -4.43
N PRO A 171 -2.68 -29.50 -3.38
CA PRO A 171 -2.83 -29.18 -1.95
C PRO A 171 -1.70 -29.67 -1.01
N ALA A 172 -1.83 -29.24 0.25
CA ALA A 172 -0.88 -29.51 1.34
C ALA A 172 -0.84 -30.96 1.82
N THR A 173 0.36 -31.41 2.20
CA THR A 173 0.62 -32.52 3.14
C THR A 173 1.88 -32.27 3.97
N HIS A 174 2.94 -31.72 3.36
CA HIS A 174 4.20 -31.37 4.04
C HIS A 174 4.54 -29.89 3.86
N ILE A 175 4.35 -29.09 4.92
CA ILE A 175 4.88 -27.71 5.04
C ILE A 175 5.43 -27.51 6.46
N THR A 176 6.48 -28.25 6.81
CA THR A 176 7.38 -27.88 7.90
C THR A 176 8.45 -26.94 7.34
N ASP A 177 8.58 -25.78 7.97
CA ASP A 177 9.61 -24.75 7.75
C ASP A 177 9.66 -24.02 6.37
N PRO A 178 9.42 -22.69 6.31
CA PRO A 178 9.64 -21.88 5.10
C PRO A 178 11.13 -21.60 4.78
N VAL A 179 12.06 -21.78 5.73
CA VAL A 179 13.46 -21.34 5.60
C VAL A 179 14.30 -22.39 4.86
N THR A 180 14.10 -23.67 5.16
CA THR A 180 14.94 -24.78 4.65
C THR A 180 14.63 -25.15 3.20
N HIS A 181 13.40 -24.91 2.72
CA HIS A 181 12.92 -25.48 1.46
C HIS A 181 13.52 -24.87 0.19
N THR A 182 14.20 -23.73 0.30
CA THR A 182 14.81 -22.97 -0.81
C THR A 182 15.92 -23.74 -1.55
N LEU A 183 16.54 -24.74 -0.91
CA LEU A 183 17.69 -25.47 -1.48
C LEU A 183 17.37 -26.90 -1.96
N GLN A 184 16.30 -27.54 -1.47
CA GLN A 184 16.01 -28.96 -1.78
C GLN A 184 14.98 -29.21 -2.90
N GLN A 185 14.32 -28.19 -3.45
CA GLN A 185 13.44 -28.35 -4.62
C GLN A 185 14.09 -28.08 -5.99
N ILE A 186 15.41 -27.85 -6.03
CA ILE A 186 16.16 -27.55 -7.26
C ILE A 186 16.22 -28.76 -8.21
N THR A 187 16.22 -29.99 -7.68
CA THR A 187 16.52 -31.23 -8.41
C THR A 187 15.35 -31.87 -9.18
N SER A 188 14.14 -31.29 -9.21
CA SER A 188 12.98 -31.92 -9.88
C SER A 188 12.11 -31.00 -10.75
N ASN A 189 12.48 -29.73 -10.96
CA ASN A 189 11.51 -28.68 -11.31
C ASN A 189 11.64 -28.03 -12.71
N GLN A 190 12.27 -28.69 -13.70
CA GLN A 190 12.36 -28.17 -15.08
C GLN A 190 11.00 -27.81 -15.71
N LYS A 191 9.89 -28.42 -15.28
CA LYS A 191 8.53 -28.09 -15.78
C LYS A 191 8.00 -26.73 -15.32
N ASN A 192 8.62 -26.09 -14.32
CA ASN A 192 8.18 -24.82 -13.74
C ASN A 192 9.09 -23.62 -14.10
N GLN A 193 10.12 -23.84 -14.91
CA GLN A 193 11.00 -22.79 -15.42
C GLN A 193 10.50 -22.23 -16.76
N LEU A 194 10.65 -20.92 -16.95
CA LEU A 194 10.21 -20.18 -18.12
C LEU A 194 11.29 -19.17 -18.56
N SER A 195 11.86 -19.42 -19.73
CA SER A 195 12.78 -18.49 -20.41
C SER A 195 12.03 -17.49 -21.27
N LEU A 196 12.30 -16.19 -21.10
CA LEU A 196 11.67 -15.12 -21.87
C LEU A 196 12.73 -14.16 -22.43
N ASN A 197 12.72 -13.96 -23.75
CA ASN A 197 13.54 -12.93 -24.41
C ASN A 197 12.85 -11.55 -24.32
N TYR A 198 13.62 -10.47 -24.45
CA TYR A 198 13.14 -9.09 -24.54
C TYR A 198 13.92 -8.28 -25.58
N ASP A 199 13.33 -7.17 -26.03
CA ASP A 199 14.03 -6.12 -26.79
C ASP A 199 14.34 -4.90 -25.90
N HIS A 200 13.46 -4.62 -24.92
CA HIS A 200 13.70 -3.71 -23.80
C HIS A 200 13.33 -4.37 -22.47
N LEU A 201 14.13 -4.14 -21.43
CA LEU A 201 13.87 -4.62 -20.07
C LEU A 201 13.70 -3.46 -19.09
N ILE A 202 12.66 -3.51 -18.25
CA ILE A 202 12.45 -2.55 -17.18
C ILE A 202 12.35 -3.26 -15.83
N ILE A 203 13.34 -3.03 -14.98
CA ILE A 203 13.44 -3.59 -13.63
C ILE A 203 12.67 -2.67 -12.67
N ALA A 204 11.57 -3.16 -12.08
CA ALA A 204 10.69 -2.39 -11.19
C ALA A 204 10.28 -3.19 -9.93
N VAL A 205 11.17 -4.09 -9.48
CA VAL A 205 10.90 -5.10 -8.44
C VAL A 205 10.90 -4.59 -6.99
N GLY A 206 11.15 -3.30 -6.77
CA GLY A 206 11.06 -2.67 -5.46
C GLY A 206 12.15 -3.09 -4.45
N SER A 207 11.78 -3.12 -3.17
CA SER A 207 12.68 -3.31 -2.02
C SER A 207 12.07 -4.28 -1.01
N TYR A 208 12.91 -4.96 -0.23
CA TYR A 208 12.47 -5.78 0.92
C TYR A 208 12.64 -5.01 2.24
N SER A 209 11.97 -5.45 3.30
CA SER A 209 12.17 -4.94 4.66
C SER A 209 13.55 -5.32 5.19
N ASN A 210 14.24 -4.42 5.88
CA ASN A 210 15.57 -4.68 6.43
C ASN A 210 15.50 -5.01 7.93
N THR A 211 16.03 -6.17 8.30
CA THR A 211 16.19 -6.58 9.71
C THR A 211 17.49 -6.09 10.33
N PHE A 212 18.38 -5.48 9.54
CA PHE A 212 19.73 -5.06 9.96
C PHE A 212 20.58 -6.20 10.55
N ASN A 213 20.24 -7.46 10.23
CA ASN A 213 20.77 -8.68 10.82
C ASN A 213 20.55 -8.82 12.35
N ILE A 214 19.59 -8.09 12.90
CA ILE A 214 19.13 -8.23 14.29
C ILE A 214 18.46 -9.61 14.44
N PRO A 215 18.91 -10.48 15.37
CA PRO A 215 18.35 -11.82 15.54
C PRO A 215 16.86 -11.80 15.94
N GLY A 216 16.10 -12.79 15.47
CA GLY A 216 14.69 -13.00 15.83
C GLY A 216 13.68 -12.11 15.10
N VAL A 217 14.12 -11.10 14.33
CA VAL A 217 13.20 -10.17 13.65
C VAL A 217 12.40 -10.84 12.53
N LYS A 218 12.92 -11.86 11.83
CA LYS A 218 12.14 -12.56 10.79
C LYS A 218 11.19 -13.60 11.39
N GLU A 219 11.50 -14.03 12.60
CA GLU A 219 10.94 -15.16 13.32
C GLU A 219 9.76 -14.72 14.19
N HIS A 220 9.90 -13.60 14.92
CA HIS A 220 8.94 -13.12 15.92
C HIS A 220 8.30 -11.75 15.60
N ALA A 221 8.74 -11.04 14.55
CA ALA A 221 8.16 -9.75 14.16
C ALA A 221 7.35 -9.82 12.85
N PHE A 222 6.33 -8.97 12.74
CA PHE A 222 5.52 -8.80 11.53
C PHE A 222 5.99 -7.59 10.73
N PHE A 223 6.38 -7.77 9.47
CA PHE A 223 6.57 -6.64 8.56
C PHE A 223 5.22 -6.03 8.15
N LEU A 224 5.24 -4.80 7.62
CA LEU A 224 4.06 -4.18 7.01
C LEU A 224 4.39 -3.73 5.57
N LYS A 225 4.55 -4.70 4.66
CA LYS A 225 4.97 -4.47 3.28
C LYS A 225 3.92 -4.91 2.25
N GLU A 226 3.26 -6.04 2.51
CA GLU A 226 2.29 -6.68 1.63
C GLU A 226 0.94 -6.95 2.34
N VAL A 227 -0.10 -7.21 1.54
CA VAL A 227 -1.45 -7.58 2.03
C VAL A 227 -1.43 -8.85 2.91
N SER A 228 -0.51 -9.77 2.63
CA SER A 228 -0.26 -10.95 3.48
C SER A 228 0.08 -10.58 4.91
N ASP A 229 0.76 -9.46 5.11
CA ASP A 229 1.36 -9.09 6.39
C ASP A 229 0.34 -8.28 7.19
N ALA A 230 -0.38 -7.36 6.54
CA ALA A 230 -1.54 -6.69 7.12
C ALA A 230 -2.61 -7.70 7.60
N ARG A 231 -2.84 -8.80 6.85
CA ARG A 231 -3.70 -9.91 7.31
C ARG A 231 -3.17 -10.60 8.56
N LYS A 232 -1.87 -10.95 8.59
CA LYS A 232 -1.23 -11.58 9.76
C LYS A 232 -1.30 -10.69 10.99
N ILE A 233 -1.04 -9.39 10.85
CA ILE A 233 -1.11 -8.39 11.92
C ILE A 233 -2.54 -8.31 12.47
N ARG A 234 -3.56 -8.15 11.61
CA ARG A 234 -4.97 -8.11 12.04
C ARG A 234 -5.35 -9.35 12.85
N SER A 235 -5.01 -10.54 12.34
CA SER A 235 -5.23 -11.81 13.03
C SER A 235 -4.49 -11.90 14.38
N ARG A 236 -3.22 -11.46 14.45
CA ARG A 236 -2.44 -11.50 15.70
C ARG A 236 -2.95 -10.51 16.74
N VAL A 237 -3.36 -9.30 16.35
CA VAL A 237 -3.94 -8.32 17.27
C VAL A 237 -5.21 -8.88 17.92
N LEU A 238 -6.10 -9.48 17.12
CA LEU A 238 -7.30 -10.15 17.63
C LEU A 238 -6.96 -11.34 18.55
N GLU A 239 -6.00 -12.20 18.15
CA GLU A 239 -5.52 -13.32 18.98
C GLU A 239 -5.00 -12.85 20.36
N CYS A 240 -4.41 -11.66 20.45
CA CYS A 240 -3.91 -11.11 21.71
C CYS A 240 -5.03 -10.73 22.68
N PHE A 241 -6.13 -10.12 22.19
CA PHE A 241 -7.30 -9.82 23.02
C PHE A 241 -8.00 -11.10 23.49
N GLU A 242 -8.30 -12.03 22.58
CA GLU A 242 -8.93 -13.32 22.92
C GLU A 242 -8.12 -14.11 23.96
N ARG A 243 -6.78 -14.12 23.84
CA ARG A 243 -5.90 -14.80 24.81
C ARG A 243 -5.79 -14.08 26.14
N ALA A 244 -5.83 -12.75 26.16
CA ALA A 244 -5.78 -11.98 27.40
C ALA A 244 -7.09 -12.10 28.21
N GLU A 245 -8.24 -12.23 27.53
CA GLU A 245 -9.53 -12.55 28.15
C GLU A 245 -9.52 -13.95 28.81
N MET A 246 -8.91 -14.94 28.14
CA MET A 246 -8.70 -16.28 28.69
C MET A 246 -7.61 -16.37 29.78
N SER A 247 -6.72 -15.38 29.88
CA SER A 247 -5.61 -15.39 30.83
C SER A 247 -6.07 -15.19 32.28
N ARG A 248 -5.32 -15.79 33.21
CA ARG A 248 -5.51 -15.68 34.67
C ARG A 248 -4.47 -14.80 35.36
N SER A 249 -3.52 -14.22 34.62
CA SER A 249 -2.42 -13.43 35.17
C SER A 249 -2.34 -12.07 34.51
N ASP A 250 -2.34 -11.00 35.32
CA ASP A 250 -2.20 -9.63 34.80
C ASP A 250 -0.83 -9.41 34.15
N GLU A 251 0.22 -10.15 34.55
CA GLU A 251 1.53 -10.14 33.89
C GLU A 251 1.43 -10.66 32.44
N GLU A 252 0.66 -11.74 32.22
CA GLU A 252 0.44 -12.28 30.87
C GLU A 252 -0.48 -11.35 30.06
N ARG A 253 -1.52 -10.76 30.67
CA ARG A 253 -2.38 -9.75 30.02
C ARG A 253 -1.58 -8.53 29.58
N ASN A 254 -0.76 -7.97 30.47
CA ASN A 254 0.14 -6.84 30.16
C ASN A 254 1.11 -7.19 29.02
N GLY A 255 1.66 -8.40 29.02
CA GLY A 255 2.52 -8.88 27.94
C GLY A 255 1.79 -9.03 26.60
N LEU A 256 0.64 -9.72 26.58
CA LEU A 256 -0.19 -9.93 25.39
C LEU A 256 -0.78 -8.62 24.83
N LEU A 257 -1.02 -7.63 25.68
CA LEU A 257 -1.65 -6.36 25.29
C LEU A 257 -0.65 -5.19 25.20
N HIS A 258 0.65 -5.47 25.30
CA HIS A 258 1.70 -4.57 24.81
C HIS A 258 1.88 -4.76 23.29
N PHE A 259 1.64 -3.68 22.56
CA PHE A 259 1.84 -3.58 21.12
C PHE A 259 3.10 -2.75 20.85
N ALA A 260 4.07 -3.34 20.16
CA ALA A 260 5.36 -2.72 19.89
C ALA A 260 5.53 -2.44 18.39
N VAL A 261 5.98 -1.24 18.03
CA VAL A 261 6.19 -0.83 16.63
C VAL A 261 7.59 -0.27 16.47
N VAL A 262 8.42 -0.89 15.61
CA VAL A 262 9.81 -0.47 15.40
C VAL A 262 9.92 0.29 14.08
N GLY A 263 10.24 1.58 14.18
CA GLY A 263 10.33 2.53 13.08
C GLY A 263 9.24 3.58 13.11
N GLY A 264 9.54 4.75 13.66
CA GLY A 264 8.73 5.97 13.64
C GLY A 264 8.74 6.73 12.30
N GLY A 265 9.06 6.04 11.19
CA GLY A 265 8.75 6.55 9.85
C GLY A 265 7.22 6.55 9.60
N PRO A 266 6.76 7.16 8.48
CA PRO A 266 5.33 7.30 8.20
C PRO A 266 4.53 6.01 8.34
N THR A 267 5.02 4.89 7.81
CA THR A 267 4.35 3.58 7.89
C THR A 267 4.12 3.10 9.34
N GLY A 268 5.07 3.32 10.25
CA GLY A 268 4.91 2.93 11.66
C GLY A 268 4.04 3.90 12.45
N VAL A 269 4.09 5.19 12.14
CA VAL A 269 3.21 6.23 12.72
C VAL A 269 1.76 6.03 12.28
N GLU A 270 1.51 5.81 10.99
CA GLU A 270 0.19 5.54 10.43
C GLU A 270 -0.37 4.21 10.96
N PHE A 271 0.47 3.16 11.09
CA PHE A 271 0.07 1.90 11.71
C PHE A 271 -0.29 2.06 13.20
N SER A 272 0.56 2.72 13.98
CA SER A 272 0.30 2.96 15.41
C SER A 272 -0.98 3.76 15.63
N SER A 273 -1.25 4.71 14.74
CA SER A 273 -2.48 5.50 14.74
C SER A 273 -3.73 4.69 14.42
N GLU A 274 -3.70 3.90 13.34
CA GLU A 274 -4.81 3.02 12.96
C GLU A 274 -5.08 1.94 14.04
N LEU A 275 -4.02 1.40 14.66
CA LEU A 275 -4.13 0.46 15.78
C LEU A 275 -4.68 1.12 17.05
N HIS A 276 -4.25 2.34 17.36
CA HIS A 276 -4.77 3.12 18.49
C HIS A 276 -6.25 3.43 18.34
N ASP A 277 -6.66 3.87 17.15
CA ASP A 277 -8.06 4.17 16.84
C ASP A 277 -8.91 2.89 16.93
N PHE A 278 -8.49 1.76 16.36
CA PHE A 278 -9.17 0.46 16.48
C PHE A 278 -9.29 -0.01 17.94
N ILE A 279 -8.22 0.11 18.73
CA ILE A 279 -8.21 -0.23 20.15
C ILE A 279 -9.22 0.62 20.95
N ARG A 280 -9.29 1.94 20.67
CA ARG A 280 -10.17 2.86 21.40
C ARG A 280 -11.63 2.86 20.92
N GLU A 281 -11.86 2.78 19.62
CA GLU A 281 -13.20 2.88 19.03
C GLU A 281 -13.94 1.52 19.04
N ASP A 282 -13.24 0.41 18.79
CA ASP A 282 -13.84 -0.92 18.65
C ASP A 282 -13.49 -1.86 19.82
N CYS A 283 -12.20 -2.11 20.11
CA CYS A 283 -11.82 -3.09 21.14
C CYS A 283 -12.31 -2.71 22.53
N SER A 284 -12.37 -1.42 22.86
CA SER A 284 -12.90 -0.93 24.14
C SER A 284 -14.36 -1.31 24.43
N ARG A 285 -15.14 -1.57 23.37
CA ARG A 285 -16.54 -2.01 23.46
C ARG A 285 -16.66 -3.53 23.57
N LEU A 286 -15.70 -4.26 23.03
CA LEU A 286 -15.69 -5.73 22.96
C LEU A 286 -15.02 -6.34 24.21
N PHE A 287 -13.91 -5.74 24.66
CA PHE A 287 -13.07 -6.22 25.76
C PHE A 287 -12.87 -5.12 26.84
N PRO A 288 -13.93 -4.53 27.41
CA PRO A 288 -13.82 -3.38 28.31
C PRO A 288 -12.96 -3.64 29.56
N GLY A 289 -12.95 -4.89 30.07
CA GLY A 289 -12.13 -5.28 31.21
C GLY A 289 -10.62 -5.29 30.92
N LEU A 290 -10.21 -5.51 29.67
CA LEU A 290 -8.80 -5.60 29.27
C LEU A 290 -8.13 -4.25 29.06
N MET A 291 -8.90 -3.16 28.91
CA MET A 291 -8.39 -1.86 28.45
C MET A 291 -7.34 -1.22 29.36
N ASN A 292 -7.30 -1.58 30.65
CA ASN A 292 -6.27 -1.11 31.60
C ASN A 292 -4.89 -1.75 31.38
N HIS A 293 -4.83 -2.88 30.67
CA HIS A 293 -3.60 -3.61 30.35
C HIS A 293 -3.02 -3.24 28.97
N VAL A 294 -3.80 -2.54 28.13
CA VAL A 294 -3.42 -2.23 26.76
C VAL A 294 -2.42 -1.08 26.71
N THR A 295 -1.24 -1.34 26.13
CA THR A 295 -0.19 -0.34 25.92
C THR A 295 0.36 -0.42 24.49
N LEU A 296 0.75 0.72 23.93
CA LEU A 296 1.26 0.82 22.56
C LEU A 296 2.49 1.72 22.53
N ALA A 297 3.62 1.20 22.03
CA ALA A 297 4.89 1.90 22.02
C ALA A 297 5.58 1.88 20.64
N VAL A 298 6.00 3.08 20.19
CA VAL A 298 6.82 3.27 18.98
C VAL A 298 8.29 3.42 19.37
N TYR A 299 9.14 2.57 18.81
CA TYR A 299 10.58 2.53 19.04
C TYR A 299 11.31 3.05 17.79
N ASP A 300 12.21 4.02 17.94
CA ASP A 300 13.10 4.46 16.85
C ASP A 300 14.50 4.83 17.37
N VAL A 301 15.51 4.66 16.52
CA VAL A 301 16.89 5.09 16.77
C VAL A 301 17.07 6.61 16.54
N ALA A 302 16.20 7.22 15.74
CA ALA A 302 16.14 8.66 15.52
C ALA A 302 15.68 9.41 16.79
N PRO A 303 16.05 10.70 16.94
CA PRO A 303 15.62 11.51 18.10
C PRO A 303 14.14 11.94 18.03
N THR A 304 13.47 11.79 16.88
CA THR A 304 12.05 12.07 16.67
C THR A 304 11.45 11.10 15.68
N ILE A 305 10.15 10.80 15.81
CA ILE A 305 9.35 10.20 14.74
C ILE A 305 9.16 11.21 13.60
N LEU A 306 8.78 10.71 12.42
CA LEU A 306 8.59 11.47 11.18
C LEU A 306 9.79 12.34 10.77
N ALA A 307 11.03 12.00 11.16
CA ALA A 307 12.25 12.80 10.97
C ALA A 307 12.60 13.27 9.52
N ASN A 308 11.84 12.86 8.50
CA ASN A 308 11.90 13.40 7.14
C ASN A 308 10.95 14.59 6.90
N PHE A 309 10.08 14.93 7.86
CA PHE A 309 9.12 16.03 7.84
C PHE A 309 9.70 17.28 8.53
N ASP A 310 9.05 18.42 8.34
CA ASP A 310 9.27 19.61 9.16
C ASP A 310 9.23 19.33 10.68
N LYS A 311 10.10 20.04 11.42
CA LYS A 311 10.30 19.86 12.87
C LYS A 311 9.02 20.13 13.68
N SER A 312 8.23 21.14 13.35
CA SER A 312 7.00 21.46 14.11
C SER A 312 5.90 20.43 13.86
N LEU A 313 5.83 19.81 12.67
CA LEU A 313 4.92 18.69 12.41
C LEU A 313 5.32 17.44 13.21
N SER A 314 6.63 17.19 13.31
CA SER A 314 7.18 16.08 14.10
C SER A 314 6.90 16.26 15.60
N GLU A 315 7.13 17.46 16.14
CA GLU A 315 6.84 17.84 17.53
C GLU A 315 5.34 17.79 17.85
N TYR A 316 4.49 18.20 16.91
CA TYR A 316 3.03 18.08 17.00
C TYR A 316 2.60 16.60 17.09
N CYS A 317 3.15 15.74 16.22
CA CYS A 317 2.87 14.30 16.24
C CYS A 317 3.31 13.64 17.56
N MET A 318 4.52 13.94 18.04
CA MET A 318 5.03 13.49 19.35
C MET A 318 4.10 13.93 20.50
N THR A 319 3.63 15.17 20.46
CA THR A 319 2.72 15.73 21.47
C THR A 319 1.35 15.06 21.44
N LYS A 320 0.80 14.80 20.25
CA LYS A 320 -0.47 14.07 20.08
C LYS A 320 -0.35 12.64 20.59
N PHE A 321 0.70 11.91 20.19
CA PHE A 321 0.92 10.52 20.61
C PHE A 321 0.99 10.42 22.14
N LYS A 322 1.76 11.29 22.80
CA LYS A 322 1.83 11.37 24.26
C LYS A 322 0.47 11.66 24.92
N ARG A 323 -0.35 12.56 24.36
CA ARG A 323 -1.73 12.83 24.85
C ARG A 323 -2.68 11.65 24.61
N SER A 324 -2.45 10.88 23.56
CA SER A 324 -3.22 9.69 23.20
C SER A 324 -2.86 8.45 24.04
N GLY A 325 -1.77 8.47 24.82
CA GLY A 325 -1.25 7.28 25.50
C GLY A 325 -0.47 6.34 24.58
N ILE A 326 -0.04 6.82 23.41
CA ILE A 326 0.95 6.12 22.58
C ILE A 326 2.32 6.53 23.09
N GLU A 327 3.07 5.57 23.63
CA GLU A 327 4.46 5.80 24.02
C GLU A 327 5.35 5.98 22.79
N VAL A 328 6.35 6.85 22.90
CA VAL A 328 7.35 7.04 21.87
C VAL A 328 8.75 7.03 22.50
N ARG A 329 9.52 6.00 22.15
CA ARG A 329 10.84 5.65 22.69
C ARG A 329 11.88 5.89 21.60
N THR A 330 12.28 7.15 21.45
CA THR A 330 13.33 7.61 20.52
C THR A 330 14.73 7.28 21.05
N GLY A 331 15.75 7.38 20.19
CA GLY A 331 17.14 7.01 20.51
C GLY A 331 17.34 5.54 20.91
N THR A 332 16.34 4.67 20.70
CA THR A 332 16.27 3.33 21.26
C THR A 332 16.64 2.28 20.21
N VAL A 333 17.67 1.49 20.51
CA VAL A 333 18.20 0.45 19.63
C VAL A 333 17.74 -0.92 20.11
N VAL A 334 17.06 -1.68 19.24
CA VAL A 334 16.77 -3.11 19.45
C VAL A 334 18.07 -3.90 19.24
N GLU A 335 18.39 -4.79 20.19
CA GLU A 335 19.55 -5.70 20.07
C GLU A 335 19.15 -7.04 19.43
N ARG A 336 18.01 -7.59 19.85
CA ARG A 336 17.43 -8.84 19.34
C ARG A 336 15.94 -8.94 19.70
N VAL A 337 15.26 -9.87 19.06
CA VAL A 337 13.89 -10.27 19.39
C VAL A 337 13.90 -11.72 19.88
N GLU A 338 13.17 -11.99 20.94
CA GLU A 338 12.90 -13.31 21.52
C GLU A 338 11.38 -13.56 21.44
N ASP A 339 10.92 -14.79 21.69
CA ASP A 339 9.47 -15.07 21.56
C ASP A 339 8.65 -14.26 22.57
N GLY A 340 7.65 -13.52 22.05
CA GLY A 340 6.84 -12.57 22.81
C GLY A 340 7.63 -11.46 23.53
N LYS A 341 8.88 -11.16 23.14
CA LYS A 341 9.79 -10.33 23.95
C LYS A 341 10.83 -9.56 23.13
N LEU A 342 10.87 -8.24 23.29
CA LEU A 342 11.82 -7.33 22.66
C LEU A 342 13.00 -7.06 23.61
N VAL A 343 14.24 -7.23 23.13
CA VAL A 343 15.45 -6.93 23.93
C VAL A 343 16.16 -5.70 23.37
N LEU A 344 16.35 -4.70 24.22
CA LEU A 344 16.93 -3.40 23.89
C LEU A 344 18.41 -3.35 24.30
N LYS A 345 19.19 -2.55 23.57
CA LYS A 345 20.64 -2.41 23.76
C LYS A 345 21.05 -1.78 25.11
N ASP A 346 20.11 -1.20 25.85
CA ASP A 346 20.32 -0.74 27.24
C ASP A 346 20.04 -1.84 28.29
N GLY A 347 19.85 -3.08 27.84
CA GLY A 347 19.56 -4.25 28.68
C GLY A 347 18.08 -4.41 29.04
N LYS A 348 17.21 -3.44 28.71
CA LYS A 348 15.78 -3.56 29.00
C LYS A 348 15.13 -4.65 28.14
N GLN A 349 14.20 -5.36 28.75
CA GLN A 349 13.42 -6.43 28.14
C GLN A 349 11.95 -6.03 28.23
N VAL A 350 11.23 -6.05 27.11
CA VAL A 350 9.84 -5.61 27.03
C VAL A 350 8.99 -6.74 26.43
N PRO A 351 8.01 -7.31 27.15
CA PRO A 351 7.11 -8.30 26.57
C PRO A 351 6.20 -7.66 25.50
N PHE A 352 5.75 -8.43 24.52
CA PHE A 352 4.79 -7.97 23.52
C PHE A 352 3.83 -9.08 23.07
N GLY A 353 2.60 -8.69 22.75
CA GLY A 353 1.66 -9.51 22.01
C GLY A 353 1.96 -9.47 20.51
N CYS A 354 2.14 -8.27 19.96
CA CYS A 354 2.44 -8.06 18.55
C CYS A 354 3.59 -7.05 18.39
N LEU A 355 4.64 -7.45 17.67
CA LEU A 355 5.75 -6.61 17.26
C LEU A 355 5.69 -6.35 15.76
N VAL A 356 5.52 -5.09 15.35
CA VAL A 356 5.50 -4.68 13.94
C VAL A 356 6.81 -4.00 13.57
N TRP A 357 7.48 -4.51 12.54
CA TRP A 357 8.76 -4.00 12.04
C TRP A 357 8.53 -3.17 10.77
N SER A 358 8.49 -1.85 10.93
CA SER A 358 8.20 -0.85 9.89
C SER A 358 9.41 0.02 9.54
N THR A 359 10.63 -0.38 9.93
CA THR A 359 11.89 0.31 9.61
C THR A 359 12.78 -0.47 8.64
N GLY A 360 13.59 0.27 7.89
CA GLY A 360 14.66 -0.26 7.04
C GLY A 360 14.20 -0.87 5.71
N LEU A 361 14.94 -0.53 4.65
CA LEU A 361 14.82 -1.17 3.34
C LEU A 361 16.14 -1.84 2.95
N THR A 362 16.04 -2.94 2.21
CA THR A 362 17.16 -3.71 1.67
C THR A 362 16.89 -4.10 0.21
N GLU A 363 17.91 -4.64 -0.45
CA GLU A 363 17.85 -5.14 -1.83
C GLU A 363 16.74 -6.18 -2.03
N ASN A 364 16.24 -6.28 -3.26
CA ASN A 364 15.43 -7.42 -3.66
C ASN A 364 16.38 -8.60 -4.00
N PRO A 365 16.10 -9.85 -3.60
CA PRO A 365 16.94 -11.00 -3.94
C PRO A 365 17.26 -11.13 -5.43
N MET A 366 16.34 -10.77 -6.33
CA MET A 366 16.61 -10.72 -7.78
C MET A 366 17.64 -9.63 -8.12
N THR A 367 17.55 -8.44 -7.52
CA THR A 367 18.56 -7.40 -7.74
C THR A 367 19.93 -7.74 -7.17
N ALA A 368 20.01 -8.72 -6.26
CA ALA A 368 21.26 -9.32 -5.79
C ALA A 368 21.76 -10.42 -6.76
N SER A 369 20.90 -11.31 -7.25
CA SER A 369 21.25 -12.46 -8.11
C SER A 369 21.61 -12.11 -9.56
N LEU A 370 21.27 -10.90 -10.03
CA LEU A 370 21.80 -10.33 -11.26
C LEU A 370 23.35 -10.37 -11.26
N GLU A 371 23.94 -10.42 -12.46
CA GLU A 371 25.38 -10.26 -12.69
C GLU A 371 25.68 -8.89 -13.34
N ASN A 372 26.95 -8.60 -13.68
CA ASN A 372 27.41 -7.49 -14.54
C ASN A 372 26.64 -6.15 -14.45
N ARG A 373 26.62 -5.51 -13.27
CA ARG A 373 26.05 -4.16 -13.05
C ARG A 373 26.71 -3.45 -11.86
N VAL A 374 26.76 -2.12 -11.84
CA VAL A 374 27.10 -1.43 -10.58
C VAL A 374 25.95 -1.52 -9.58
N LEU A 375 26.20 -2.13 -8.43
CA LEU A 375 25.40 -1.95 -7.23
C LEU A 375 26.00 -0.84 -6.36
N LYS A 376 25.18 0.09 -5.86
CA LYS A 376 25.64 1.10 -4.91
C LYS A 376 26.00 0.44 -3.56
N SER A 377 27.29 0.38 -3.24
CA SER A 377 27.89 -0.33 -2.09
C SER A 377 27.03 -0.43 -0.82
N LYS A 378 26.62 0.69 -0.21
CA LYS A 378 25.89 0.70 1.07
C LYS A 378 24.39 0.36 0.98
N SER A 379 23.72 0.71 -0.11
CA SER A 379 22.25 0.56 -0.25
C SER A 379 21.85 -0.54 -1.23
N LYS A 380 22.81 -1.15 -1.92
CA LYS A 380 22.67 -2.26 -2.88
C LYS A 380 21.54 -2.05 -3.91
N ARG A 381 21.35 -0.80 -4.33
CA ARG A 381 20.45 -0.41 -5.42
C ARG A 381 21.22 -0.48 -6.74
N ILE A 382 20.54 -0.92 -7.81
CA ILE A 382 21.06 -0.88 -9.18
C ILE A 382 21.36 0.58 -9.53
N MET A 383 22.56 0.89 -9.99
CA MET A 383 22.87 2.25 -10.43
C MET A 383 22.38 2.48 -11.86
N THR A 384 21.80 3.65 -12.10
CA THR A 384 21.41 4.11 -13.44
C THR A 384 22.09 5.42 -13.79
N ASP A 385 22.14 5.72 -15.08
CA ASP A 385 22.39 7.08 -15.54
C ASP A 385 21.18 8.01 -15.26
N PRO A 386 21.29 9.32 -15.55
CA PRO A 386 20.19 10.27 -15.42
C PRO A 386 18.99 10.01 -16.35
N TYR A 387 19.09 9.05 -17.28
CA TYR A 387 18.03 8.61 -18.19
C TYR A 387 17.34 7.32 -17.71
N LEU A 388 17.67 6.85 -16.50
CA LEU A 388 17.18 5.62 -15.84
C LEU A 388 17.65 4.33 -16.54
N ARG A 389 18.71 4.39 -17.35
CA ARG A 389 19.35 3.24 -18.01
C ARG A 389 20.36 2.60 -17.06
N VAL A 390 20.38 1.27 -16.97
CA VAL A 390 21.25 0.53 -16.03
C VAL A 390 22.72 0.62 -16.44
N LEU A 391 23.61 0.65 -15.45
CA LEU A 391 25.06 0.69 -15.66
C LEU A 391 25.73 -0.68 -15.44
N ASP A 392 26.64 -1.08 -16.35
CA ASP A 392 27.54 -2.24 -16.20
C ASP A 392 28.62 -1.99 -15.13
N ASN A 393 29.44 -2.99 -14.80
CA ASN A 393 30.47 -2.86 -13.75
C ASN A 393 31.47 -1.72 -14.04
N GLU A 394 31.72 -1.45 -15.32
CA GLU A 394 32.62 -0.43 -15.85
C GLU A 394 31.98 0.98 -15.87
N GLY A 395 30.70 1.09 -15.49
CA GLY A 395 29.95 2.34 -15.41
C GLY A 395 29.39 2.84 -16.75
N LYS A 396 29.38 2.01 -17.78
CA LYS A 396 28.78 2.28 -19.10
C LYS A 396 27.31 1.84 -19.10
N VAL A 397 26.53 2.32 -20.07
CA VAL A 397 25.10 2.00 -20.17
C VAL A 397 24.87 0.64 -20.82
N ILE A 398 24.13 -0.24 -20.13
CA ILE A 398 23.63 -1.50 -20.69
C ILE A 398 22.52 -1.18 -21.72
N PRO A 399 22.64 -1.60 -22.99
CA PRO A 399 21.65 -1.29 -24.03
C PRO A 399 20.23 -1.78 -23.66
N ASN A 400 19.24 -0.92 -23.84
CA ASN A 400 17.81 -1.19 -23.65
C ASN A 400 17.36 -1.71 -22.26
N VAL A 401 18.23 -1.67 -21.24
CA VAL A 401 17.90 -2.05 -19.86
C VAL A 401 17.71 -0.81 -18.98
N TYR A 402 16.57 -0.74 -18.29
CA TYR A 402 16.17 0.38 -17.43
C TYR A 402 15.81 -0.12 -16.02
N ALA A 403 15.94 0.72 -15.00
CA ALA A 403 15.51 0.38 -13.64
C ALA A 403 14.81 1.55 -12.93
N VAL A 404 13.73 1.26 -12.18
CA VAL A 404 12.84 2.28 -11.58
C VAL A 404 12.32 1.87 -10.19
N GLY A 405 11.97 2.88 -9.38
CA GLY A 405 11.52 2.72 -8.00
C GLY A 405 12.64 2.26 -7.06
N ASP A 406 12.26 1.70 -5.92
CA ASP A 406 13.18 1.46 -4.80
C ASP A 406 14.43 0.62 -5.13
N CYS A 407 14.34 -0.23 -6.16
CA CYS A 407 15.41 -1.12 -6.60
C CYS A 407 16.59 -0.39 -7.29
N ALA A 408 16.37 0.85 -7.72
CA ALA A 408 17.29 1.62 -8.55
C ALA A 408 17.70 2.94 -7.89
N THR A 409 18.88 3.48 -8.23
CA THR A 409 19.31 4.83 -7.87
C THR A 409 20.07 5.47 -9.02
N ILE A 410 19.87 6.77 -9.24
CA ILE A 410 20.63 7.51 -10.24
C ILE A 410 22.03 7.76 -9.68
N LYS A 411 23.06 7.53 -10.49
CA LYS A 411 24.45 7.85 -10.16
C LYS A 411 24.56 9.34 -9.83
N ASP A 412 25.23 9.63 -8.72
CA ASP A 412 25.50 10.98 -8.18
C ASP A 412 24.25 11.83 -7.86
N HIS A 413 23.03 11.26 -7.95
CA HIS A 413 21.77 11.94 -7.63
C HIS A 413 20.77 10.99 -6.93
N GLU A 414 20.94 10.81 -5.61
CA GLU A 414 20.11 9.87 -4.84
C GLU A 414 18.70 10.40 -4.59
N LEU A 415 17.70 9.54 -4.84
CA LEU A 415 16.29 9.83 -4.60
C LEU A 415 15.69 8.86 -3.56
N PRO A 416 14.75 9.35 -2.71
CA PRO A 416 14.15 8.55 -1.64
C PRO A 416 13.26 7.44 -2.20
N GLN A 417 13.35 6.26 -1.60
CA GLN A 417 12.60 5.06 -1.98
C GLN A 417 11.11 5.25 -1.63
N THR A 418 10.34 5.76 -2.59
CA THR A 418 8.95 6.20 -2.41
C THR A 418 8.08 5.89 -3.60
N ALA A 419 6.78 5.68 -3.35
CA ALA A 419 5.75 5.59 -4.38
C ALA A 419 5.75 6.79 -5.35
N GLN A 420 6.04 7.99 -4.83
CA GLN A 420 6.07 9.24 -5.60
C GLN A 420 7.21 9.25 -6.63
N VAL A 421 8.44 8.91 -6.23
CA VAL A 421 9.59 8.75 -7.13
C VAL A 421 9.34 7.64 -8.14
N ALA A 422 8.91 6.45 -7.69
CA ALA A 422 8.64 5.31 -8.56
C ALA A 422 7.59 5.62 -9.64
N ASN A 423 6.52 6.34 -9.31
CA ASN A 423 5.48 6.71 -10.27
C ASN A 423 5.97 7.78 -11.27
N GLN A 424 6.75 8.76 -10.82
CA GLN A 424 7.33 9.78 -11.71
C GLN A 424 8.36 9.19 -12.68
N GLN A 425 9.23 8.29 -12.21
CA GLN A 425 10.17 7.55 -13.06
C GLN A 425 9.43 6.73 -14.13
N ALA A 426 8.33 6.06 -13.77
CA ALA A 426 7.47 5.35 -14.72
C ALA A 426 6.75 6.29 -15.72
N ILE A 427 6.30 7.47 -15.29
CA ILE A 427 5.72 8.50 -16.18
C ILE A 427 6.76 9.05 -17.15
N TYR A 428 8.01 9.22 -16.71
CA TYR A 428 9.13 9.62 -17.55
C TYR A 428 9.46 8.54 -18.58
N LEU A 429 9.74 7.32 -18.13
CA LEU A 429 10.20 6.23 -18.98
C LEU A 429 9.14 5.84 -20.04
N ARG A 430 7.85 5.81 -19.69
CA ARG A 430 6.79 5.59 -20.71
C ARG A 430 6.76 6.69 -21.77
N LYS A 431 7.05 7.95 -21.41
CA LYS A 431 7.03 9.08 -22.35
C LYS A 431 8.22 9.00 -23.31
N ALA A 432 9.38 8.59 -22.80
CA ALA A 432 10.58 8.36 -23.62
C ALA A 432 10.36 7.18 -24.58
N LEU A 433 9.96 6.00 -24.09
CA LEU A 433 9.73 4.81 -24.93
C LEU A 433 8.60 5.01 -25.95
N ASN A 434 7.47 5.65 -25.58
CA ASN A 434 6.39 5.96 -26.52
C ASN A 434 6.76 7.04 -27.56
N LYS A 435 7.84 7.82 -27.34
CA LYS A 435 8.41 8.71 -28.35
C LYS A 435 9.40 7.96 -29.25
N LEU A 436 10.32 7.18 -28.66
CA LEU A 436 11.30 6.35 -29.36
C LEU A 436 10.60 5.45 -30.40
N ALA A 437 9.49 4.83 -30.02
CA ALA A 437 8.68 4.02 -30.93
C ALA A 437 8.14 4.74 -32.18
N LYS A 438 8.07 6.07 -32.14
CA LYS A 438 7.60 6.95 -33.23
C LYS A 438 8.75 7.64 -33.98
N GLN A 439 9.97 7.52 -33.45
CA GLN A 439 11.21 8.11 -33.95
C GLN A 439 12.36 7.09 -33.76
N PRO A 440 12.24 5.87 -34.34
CA PRO A 440 13.21 4.78 -34.13
C PRO A 440 14.60 5.08 -34.72
N GLU A 441 14.71 6.09 -35.57
CA GLU A 441 15.97 6.62 -36.11
C GLU A 441 16.81 7.38 -35.07
N LYS A 442 16.27 7.64 -33.87
CA LYS A 442 16.91 8.44 -32.82
C LYS A 442 17.35 7.61 -31.64
N SER A 443 18.35 8.09 -30.92
CA SER A 443 18.73 7.52 -29.62
C SER A 443 17.72 7.89 -28.54
N PHE A 444 17.71 7.11 -27.45
CA PHE A 444 16.89 7.41 -26.26
C PHE A 444 17.17 8.81 -25.69
N THR A 445 18.42 9.27 -25.80
CA THR A 445 18.89 10.58 -25.33
C THR A 445 18.42 11.76 -26.19
N ASP A 446 18.00 11.54 -27.45
CA ASP A 446 17.50 12.60 -28.33
C ASP A 446 15.98 12.84 -28.16
N VAL A 447 15.24 11.82 -27.72
CA VAL A 447 13.78 11.88 -27.57
C VAL A 447 13.33 12.40 -26.20
N THR A 448 14.21 12.44 -25.19
CA THR A 448 13.92 12.97 -23.86
C THR A 448 15.12 13.69 -23.25
N ALA A 449 14.85 14.68 -22.39
CA ALA A 449 15.84 15.21 -21.45
C ALA A 449 16.11 14.18 -20.31
N PRO A 450 17.14 14.39 -19.45
CA PRO A 450 17.31 13.63 -18.21
C PRO A 450 16.08 13.63 -17.30
N PHE A 451 15.99 12.65 -16.40
CA PHE A 451 14.96 12.59 -15.37
C PHE A 451 15.16 13.69 -14.32
N SER A 452 14.06 14.38 -13.98
CA SER A 452 14.01 15.35 -12.90
C SER A 452 12.82 15.03 -11.99
N PHE A 453 13.10 14.78 -10.71
CA PHE A 453 12.09 14.51 -9.71
C PHE A 453 11.44 15.81 -9.23
N LYS A 454 10.10 15.82 -9.13
CA LYS A 454 9.34 16.91 -8.51
C LYS A 454 8.75 16.43 -7.21
N ASN A 455 9.30 16.88 -6.08
CA ASN A 455 8.72 16.60 -4.78
C ASN A 455 7.33 17.25 -4.69
N LEU A 456 6.31 16.46 -4.37
CA LEU A 456 4.90 16.90 -4.19
C LEU A 456 4.51 16.98 -2.71
N GLY A 457 5.50 16.97 -1.81
CA GLY A 457 5.31 16.89 -0.37
C GLY A 457 5.22 15.46 0.15
N SER A 458 4.96 15.36 1.45
CA SER A 458 4.76 14.12 2.22
C SER A 458 3.58 14.29 3.17
N MET A 459 2.91 13.18 3.51
CA MET A 459 1.74 13.18 4.39
C MET A 459 1.79 11.95 5.28
N ALA A 460 1.22 12.02 6.48
CA ALA A 460 1.03 10.88 7.37
C ALA A 460 -0.26 11.06 8.19
N TYR A 461 -1.07 10.00 8.30
CA TYR A 461 -2.14 9.92 9.29
C TYR A 461 -1.55 9.81 10.71
N ILE A 462 -2.15 10.49 11.69
CA ILE A 462 -1.65 10.54 13.08
C ILE A 462 -2.72 10.18 14.13
N GLY A 463 -3.82 9.56 13.70
CA GLY A 463 -4.87 9.03 14.57
C GLY A 463 -5.96 10.04 14.91
N ASN A 464 -7.10 9.53 15.38
CA ASN A 464 -8.24 10.32 15.84
C ASN A 464 -8.63 11.43 14.83
N TRP A 465 -8.78 11.05 13.55
CA TRP A 465 -9.30 11.92 12.49
C TRP A 465 -8.41 13.13 12.16
N GLU A 466 -7.09 13.00 12.39
CA GLU A 466 -6.05 14.02 12.13
C GLU A 466 -4.86 13.46 11.30
N ALA A 467 -4.16 14.34 10.59
CA ALA A 467 -2.95 14.02 9.83
C ALA A 467 -1.90 15.15 9.95
N VAL A 468 -0.72 14.93 9.37
CA VAL A 468 0.24 15.99 9.01
C VAL A 468 0.50 16.00 7.51
N VAL A 469 0.68 17.20 6.95
CA VAL A 469 1.00 17.45 5.54
C VAL A 469 2.21 18.38 5.48
N ASP A 470 3.29 17.93 4.84
CA ASP A 470 4.53 18.68 4.63
C ASP A 470 4.75 18.96 3.13
N MET A 471 4.70 20.23 2.74
CA MET A 471 5.14 20.73 1.43
C MET A 471 6.21 21.83 1.59
N THR A 472 6.92 21.89 2.72
CA THR A 472 7.98 22.88 3.01
C THR A 472 9.06 22.93 1.95
N LYS A 473 9.36 21.77 1.34
CA LYS A 473 10.31 21.58 0.23
C LYS A 473 9.81 22.13 -1.13
N ILE A 474 8.63 22.74 -1.17
CA ILE A 474 8.05 23.47 -2.30
C ILE A 474 7.86 24.94 -1.94
N ASN A 475 7.35 25.21 -0.74
CA ASN A 475 7.21 26.53 -0.13
C ASN A 475 7.30 26.35 1.39
N GLU A 476 8.21 27.07 2.05
CA GLU A 476 8.51 26.96 3.48
C GLU A 476 7.27 27.02 4.40
N ASN A 477 6.27 27.81 4.03
CA ASN A 477 5.02 27.97 4.80
C ASN A 477 3.93 26.95 4.44
N ALA A 478 4.13 26.09 3.45
CA ALA A 478 3.16 25.09 3.02
C ALA A 478 3.25 23.83 3.89
N LYS A 479 2.80 23.93 5.14
CA LYS A 479 2.63 22.80 6.08
C LYS A 479 1.32 22.92 6.84
N GLU A 480 0.67 21.79 7.08
CA GLU A 480 -0.67 21.73 7.69
C GLU A 480 -0.78 20.54 8.64
N SER A 481 -1.63 20.63 9.66
CA SER A 481 -1.80 19.61 10.70
C SER A 481 -3.23 19.49 11.22
N GLY A 482 -3.54 18.39 11.88
CA GLY A 482 -4.86 18.15 12.47
C GLY A 482 -5.91 17.73 11.44
N THR A 483 -7.17 18.13 11.66
CA THR A 483 -8.32 17.65 10.86
C THR A 483 -8.33 18.18 9.43
N LEU A 484 -7.83 19.41 9.17
CA LEU A 484 -7.75 19.95 7.81
C LEU A 484 -6.71 19.18 6.96
N ALA A 485 -5.55 18.88 7.56
CA ALA A 485 -4.56 17.97 6.99
C ALA A 485 -5.16 16.57 6.72
N TRP A 486 -6.04 16.05 7.58
CA TRP A 486 -6.70 14.76 7.37
C TRP A 486 -7.70 14.76 6.22
N VAL A 487 -8.49 15.84 6.04
CA VAL A 487 -9.34 16.01 4.86
C VAL A 487 -8.47 16.03 3.59
N PHE A 488 -7.32 16.69 3.63
CA PHE A 488 -6.36 16.73 2.53
C PHE A 488 -5.72 15.35 2.26
N TRP A 489 -5.31 14.61 3.29
CA TRP A 489 -4.77 13.23 3.23
C TRP A 489 -5.79 12.29 2.57
N ARG A 490 -7.05 12.27 3.03
CA ARG A 490 -8.12 11.43 2.46
C ARG A 490 -8.40 11.80 1.01
N SER A 491 -8.56 13.09 0.72
CA SER A 491 -8.85 13.59 -0.63
C SER A 491 -7.73 13.29 -1.62
N SER A 492 -6.48 13.42 -1.18
CA SER A 492 -5.29 13.13 -1.99
C SER A 492 -5.17 11.65 -2.31
N TYR A 493 -5.25 10.75 -1.32
CA TYR A 493 -5.15 9.31 -1.59
C TYR A 493 -6.35 8.76 -2.35
N LEU A 494 -7.56 9.28 -2.13
CA LEU A 494 -8.72 8.96 -2.98
C LEU A 494 -8.49 9.41 -4.43
N THR A 495 -7.91 10.59 -4.65
CA THR A 495 -7.60 11.11 -6.00
C THR A 495 -6.47 10.32 -6.68
N MET A 496 -5.44 9.92 -5.92
CA MET A 496 -4.33 9.09 -6.39
C MET A 496 -4.71 7.63 -6.63
N SER A 497 -5.80 7.14 -6.04
CA SER A 497 -6.28 5.76 -6.19
C SER A 497 -6.44 5.37 -7.67
N VAL A 498 -6.01 4.16 -8.00
CA VAL A 498 -5.60 3.78 -9.36
C VAL A 498 -6.77 3.52 -10.32
N SER A 499 -7.92 3.10 -9.80
CA SER A 499 -9.11 2.70 -10.57
C SER A 499 -10.38 3.43 -10.11
N MET A 500 -11.41 3.47 -10.96
CA MET A 500 -12.73 3.96 -10.56
C MET A 500 -13.39 3.05 -9.51
N ARG A 501 -13.12 1.74 -9.57
CA ARG A 501 -13.59 0.76 -8.58
C ARG A 501 -13.15 1.15 -7.17
N ASN A 502 -11.86 1.37 -6.95
CA ASN A 502 -11.34 1.70 -5.62
C ASN A 502 -11.75 3.12 -5.20
N LYS A 503 -11.98 4.05 -6.14
CA LYS A 503 -12.55 5.38 -5.85
C LYS A 503 -14.01 5.36 -5.39
N MET A 504 -14.79 4.32 -5.73
CA MET A 504 -16.13 4.12 -5.18
C MET A 504 -16.11 3.31 -3.88
N ILE A 505 -15.24 2.29 -3.81
CA ILE A 505 -15.20 1.35 -2.68
C ILE A 505 -14.51 1.95 -1.44
N ILE A 506 -13.44 2.75 -1.59
CA ILE A 506 -12.74 3.37 -0.44
C ILE A 506 -13.68 4.28 0.38
N PRO A 507 -14.44 5.23 -0.21
CA PRO A 507 -15.41 6.03 0.55
C PRO A 507 -16.55 5.19 1.14
N MET A 508 -16.98 4.11 0.47
CA MET A 508 -17.98 3.20 1.01
C MET A 508 -17.47 2.50 2.27
N TYR A 509 -16.24 1.98 2.28
CA TYR A 509 -15.66 1.40 3.51
C TYR A 509 -15.42 2.44 4.60
N TRP A 510 -14.96 3.65 4.27
CA TRP A 510 -14.87 4.74 5.27
C TRP A 510 -16.23 5.09 5.89
N LEU A 511 -17.32 5.04 5.11
CA LEU A 511 -18.69 5.22 5.61
C LEU A 511 -19.14 4.03 6.48
N MET A 512 -18.92 2.79 6.02
CA MET A 512 -19.26 1.59 6.79
C MET A 512 -18.52 1.54 8.13
N THR A 513 -17.21 1.78 8.14
CA THR A 513 -16.39 1.83 9.36
C THR A 513 -16.87 2.93 10.32
N TRP A 514 -17.27 4.09 9.80
CA TRP A 514 -17.78 5.19 10.64
C TRP A 514 -19.17 4.93 11.24
N VAL A 515 -20.03 4.14 10.56
CA VAL A 515 -21.41 3.84 11.01
C VAL A 515 -21.49 2.56 11.85
N PHE A 516 -20.67 1.55 11.57
CA PHE A 516 -20.77 0.22 12.15
C PHE A 516 -19.55 -0.24 12.96
N GLY A 517 -18.46 0.54 12.98
CA GLY A 517 -17.17 0.12 13.52
C GLY A 517 -16.35 -0.72 12.54
N ARG A 518 -15.17 -1.16 12.97
CA ARG A 518 -14.27 -2.02 12.18
C ARG A 518 -14.68 -3.49 12.32
N ASP A 519 -14.60 -4.23 11.22
CA ASP A 519 -14.83 -5.68 11.22
C ASP A 519 -13.76 -6.41 12.05
N VAL A 520 -14.18 -7.24 13.00
CA VAL A 520 -13.31 -8.06 13.86
C VAL A 520 -13.28 -9.55 13.46
N SER A 521 -13.92 -9.92 12.35
CA SER A 521 -13.96 -11.31 11.87
C SER A 521 -12.57 -11.83 11.49
N SER A 522 -12.11 -12.89 12.18
CA SER A 522 -10.85 -13.57 11.84
C SER A 522 -11.10 -14.78 10.94
N PHE A 523 -10.49 -14.77 9.75
CA PHE A 523 -10.54 -15.86 8.77
C PHE A 523 -9.29 -16.75 8.83
N GLN A 524 -8.84 -17.07 10.05
CA GLN A 524 -7.62 -17.83 10.30
C GLN A 524 -7.93 -19.31 10.43
N GLU A 525 -7.57 -20.09 9.40
CA GLU A 525 -7.61 -21.56 9.47
C GLU A 525 -6.64 -22.04 10.56
N TYR A 526 -7.18 -22.41 11.71
CA TYR A 526 -6.41 -22.92 12.84
C TYR A 526 -5.99 -24.36 12.53
N ASP A 527 -4.86 -24.52 11.83
CA ASP A 527 -4.31 -25.83 11.45
C ASP A 527 -3.87 -26.62 12.69
N ARG A 528 -4.85 -27.25 13.33
CA ARG A 528 -4.70 -28.04 14.56
C ARG A 528 -3.70 -29.19 14.38
N ARG A 529 -3.52 -29.68 13.16
CA ARG A 529 -2.54 -30.73 12.84
C ARG A 529 -1.11 -30.24 12.98
N LYS A 530 -0.79 -28.97 12.70
CA LYS A 530 0.56 -28.43 12.89
C LYS A 530 1.03 -28.40 14.34
N ARG A 531 0.14 -28.17 15.30
CA ARG A 531 0.50 -28.29 16.73
C ARG A 531 0.66 -29.75 17.16
N LEU A 532 -0.21 -30.65 16.68
CA LEU A 532 -0.10 -32.09 16.99
C LEU A 532 1.20 -32.69 16.42
N MET A 533 1.51 -32.43 15.14
CA MET A 533 2.74 -32.85 14.45
C MET A 533 4.04 -32.31 15.08
N ASN A 534 3.97 -31.20 15.82
CA ASN A 534 5.11 -30.67 16.56
C ASN A 534 5.21 -31.29 17.96
N ALA A 535 4.08 -31.49 18.66
CA ALA A 535 4.06 -32.21 19.94
C ALA A 535 4.54 -33.66 19.79
N GLU A 536 4.21 -34.32 18.67
CA GLU A 536 4.73 -35.65 18.26
C GLU A 536 6.23 -35.65 17.86
N ARG A 537 6.93 -34.52 18.01
CA ARG A 537 8.39 -34.39 17.82
C ARG A 537 9.11 -33.89 19.08
N GLU A 538 8.37 -33.54 20.13
CA GLU A 538 8.88 -32.99 21.40
C GLU A 538 8.68 -33.97 22.58
N GLY A 539 8.12 -35.16 22.32
CA GLY A 539 8.00 -36.28 23.24
C GLY A 539 8.39 -37.61 22.57
#